data_AF-A0A2W4SJN7-F1
#
_entry.id   AF-A0A2W4SJN7-F1
#
_cell.length_a   1.000
_cell.length_b   1.000
_cell.length_c   1.000
_cell.angle_alpha   90.00
_cell.angle_beta   90.00
_cell.angle_gamma   90.00
#
_symmetry.space_group_name_H-M   'P 1'
#
loop_
_entity.id
_entity.type
_entity.pdbx_description
1 polymer ?
#
loop_
_entity_poly.entity_id
_entity_poly.type
_entity_poly.pdbx_seq_one_letter_code
_entity_poly.pdbx_strand_id
1 'polypeptide(L)'
;MSVIKVEDIAHVRFAAPDLALMRGFLEDFGLVCFEAAGRLFGKGSDGRPFVHVTEPGEARFLGVGLRAASMADLAALAAHEGLTPEPLDEPGGGMVLRLTDPDGYRVEVVAGQHCEAPSP
;
A
#
# COMPACT_ATOMS: atom_id res chain seq x y z
N MET A 1 0.96 -8.21 -24.18
CA MET A 1 -0.42 -7.75 -23.86
C MET A 1 -0.44 -7.42 -22.38
N SER A 2 -1.14 -6.37 -21.95
CA SER A 2 -1.32 -6.07 -20.52
C SER A 2 -2.34 -7.05 -19.91
N VAL A 3 -2.01 -7.66 -18.76
CA VAL A 3 -2.92 -8.59 -18.05
C VAL A 3 -4.10 -7.84 -17.45
N ILE A 4 -3.82 -6.74 -16.74
CA ILE A 4 -4.82 -5.81 -16.20
C ILE A 4 -4.37 -4.36 -16.40
N LYS A 5 -5.28 -3.42 -16.14
CA LYS A 5 -4.95 -1.99 -15.96
C LYS A 5 -5.16 -1.61 -14.51
N VAL A 6 -4.13 -1.07 -13.88
CA VAL A 6 -4.23 -0.48 -12.54
C VAL A 6 -4.84 0.93 -12.66
N GLU A 7 -5.60 1.34 -11.65
CA GLU A 7 -6.25 2.65 -11.64
C GLU A 7 -5.34 3.73 -11.08
N ASP A 8 -4.55 3.40 -10.05
CA ASP A 8 -3.74 4.36 -9.34
C ASP A 8 -2.65 3.67 -8.49
N ILE A 9 -1.74 4.45 -7.93
CA ILE A 9 -0.88 4.05 -6.81
C ILE A 9 -1.73 4.04 -5.54
N ALA A 10 -1.75 2.90 -4.83
CA ALA A 10 -2.45 2.76 -3.56
C ALA A 10 -1.59 3.29 -2.41
N HIS A 11 -0.34 2.84 -2.31
CA HIS A 11 0.55 3.18 -1.20
C HIS A 11 2.03 3.01 -1.56
N VAL A 12 2.91 3.56 -0.72
CA VAL A 12 4.36 3.32 -0.76
C VAL A 12 4.84 2.74 0.57
N ARG A 13 5.87 1.88 0.51
CA ARG A 13 6.48 1.25 1.69
C ARG A 13 7.94 1.61 1.83
N PHE A 14 8.32 2.02 3.03
CA PHE A 14 9.70 2.34 3.41
C PHE A 14 10.09 1.63 4.70
N ALA A 15 11.40 1.46 4.89
CA ALA A 15 11.97 1.23 6.20
C ALA A 15 12.67 2.51 6.68
N ALA A 16 12.63 2.79 7.97
CA ALA A 16 13.35 3.92 8.58
C ALA A 16 13.88 3.57 9.98
N PRO A 17 15.06 4.11 10.36
CA PRO A 17 15.67 3.80 11.65
C PRO A 17 14.99 4.53 12.82
N ASP A 18 14.31 5.64 12.54
CA ASP A 18 13.58 6.44 13.52
C ASP A 18 12.17 6.76 13.01
N LEU A 19 11.18 6.07 13.57
CA LEU A 19 9.77 6.29 13.22
C LEU A 19 9.23 7.61 13.75
N ALA A 20 9.78 8.16 14.83
CA ALA A 20 9.33 9.44 15.37
C ALA A 20 9.76 10.58 14.44
N LEU A 21 11.00 10.53 13.93
CA LEU A 21 11.46 11.47 12.92
C LEU A 21 10.66 11.35 11.62
N MET A 22 10.38 10.12 11.16
CA MET A 22 9.55 9.90 9.97
C MET A 22 8.13 10.44 10.17
N ARG A 23 7.52 10.19 11.35
CA ARG A 23 6.20 10.74 11.69
C ARG A 23 6.19 12.26 11.58
N GLY A 24 7.17 12.94 12.19
CA GLY A 24 7.29 14.40 12.11
C GLY A 24 7.33 14.90 10.67
N PHE A 25 8.13 14.28 9.82
CA PHE A 25 8.17 14.62 8.39
C PHE A 25 6.83 14.42 7.68
N LEU A 26 6.15 13.29 7.90
CA LEU A 26 4.87 13.00 7.25
C LEU A 26 3.75 13.93 7.73
N GLU A 27 3.75 14.29 9.02
CA GLU A 27 2.82 15.28 9.59
C GLU A 27 3.10 16.68 9.05
N ASP A 28 4.37 17.10 8.94
CA ASP A 28 4.77 18.37 8.32
C ASP A 28 4.41 18.43 6.82
N PHE A 29 4.48 17.29 6.12
CA PHE A 29 4.00 17.16 4.74
C PHE A 29 2.46 17.32 4.63
N GLY A 30 1.74 17.09 5.73
CA GLY A 30 0.28 17.20 5.79
C GLY A 30 -0.47 15.87 5.75
N LEU A 31 0.20 14.74 6.01
CA LEU A 31 -0.47 13.45 6.20
C LEU A 31 -0.93 13.27 7.65
N VAL A 32 -2.06 12.58 7.82
CA VAL A 32 -2.51 12.12 9.13
C VAL A 32 -1.83 10.80 9.46
N CYS A 33 -1.00 10.81 10.50
CA CYS A 33 -0.18 9.66 10.87
C CYS A 33 -0.76 8.87 12.04
N PHE A 34 -0.72 7.54 11.95
CA PHE A 34 -1.14 6.64 13.02
C PHE A 34 -0.28 5.36 13.01
N GLU A 35 -0.26 4.64 14.13
CA GLU A 35 0.51 3.41 14.25
C GLU A 35 -0.41 2.20 14.36
N ALA A 36 -0.05 1.12 13.67
CA ALA A 36 -0.73 -0.16 13.75
C ALA A 36 0.28 -1.29 13.55
N ALA A 37 0.16 -2.36 14.33
CA ALA A 37 1.03 -3.54 14.24
C ALA A 37 2.55 -3.22 14.20
N GLY A 38 2.98 -2.18 14.93
CA GLY A 38 4.40 -1.77 15.00
C GLY A 38 4.92 -1.03 13.76
N ARG A 39 4.03 -0.58 12.86
CA ARG A 39 4.36 0.23 11.69
C ARG A 39 3.67 1.59 11.76
N LEU A 40 4.30 2.59 11.15
CA LEU A 40 3.75 3.93 10.97
C LEU A 40 3.00 4.00 9.64
N PHE A 41 1.75 4.43 9.68
CA PHE A 41 0.90 4.66 8.53
C PHE A 41 0.63 6.15 8.38
N GLY A 42 0.59 6.63 7.13
CA GLY A 42 0.14 7.97 6.78
C GLY A 42 -1.03 7.90 5.81
N LYS A 43 -2.10 8.66 6.07
CA LYS A 43 -3.24 8.81 5.16
C LYS A 43 -3.47 10.28 4.78
N GLY A 44 -3.96 10.50 3.56
CA GLY A 44 -4.36 11.81 3.07
C GLY A 44 -5.81 12.16 3.44
N SER A 45 -6.31 13.26 2.89
CA SER A 45 -7.70 13.70 3.06
C SER A 45 -8.68 13.08 2.05
N ASP A 46 -8.20 12.28 1.09
CA ASP A 46 -8.99 11.72 -0.01
C ASP A 46 -9.82 10.47 0.37
N GLY A 47 -9.84 10.10 1.64
CA GLY A 47 -10.61 8.96 2.15
C GLY A 47 -9.92 7.60 1.98
N ARG A 48 -8.74 7.53 1.35
CA ARG A 48 -7.98 6.27 1.28
C ARG A 48 -7.52 5.87 2.69
N PRO A 49 -7.49 4.55 2.98
CA PRO A 49 -7.17 4.08 4.34
C PRO A 49 -5.74 4.42 4.76
N PHE A 50 -4.81 4.38 3.81
CA PHE A 50 -3.43 4.86 3.94
C PHE A 50 -2.82 5.05 2.55
N VAL A 51 -1.77 5.86 2.46
CA VAL A 51 -0.96 6.08 1.25
C VAL A 51 0.54 5.86 1.52
N HIS A 52 0.93 5.79 2.78
CA HIS A 52 2.31 5.64 3.21
C HIS A 52 2.41 4.62 4.34
N VAL A 53 3.40 3.73 4.27
CA VAL A 53 3.75 2.81 5.36
C VAL A 53 5.25 2.87 5.61
N THR A 54 5.65 3.09 6.86
CA THR A 54 7.05 2.94 7.30
C THR A 54 7.15 1.87 8.37
N GLU A 55 8.06 0.92 8.19
CA GLU A 55 8.45 -0.06 9.20
C GLU A 55 9.85 0.23 9.79
N PRO A 56 10.16 -0.21 11.02
CA PRO A 56 11.49 -0.05 11.59
C PRO A 56 12.56 -0.78 10.77
N GLY A 57 13.67 -0.11 10.45
CA GLY A 57 14.79 -0.74 9.75
C GLY A 57 15.80 0.24 9.18
N GLU A 58 16.75 -0.25 8.40
CA GLU A 58 17.66 0.62 7.65
C GLU A 58 16.88 1.45 6.62
N ALA A 59 17.22 2.72 6.47
CA ALA A 59 16.52 3.64 5.57
C ALA A 59 16.56 3.15 4.11
N ARG A 60 15.42 2.69 3.60
CA ARG A 60 15.31 2.22 2.20
C ARG A 60 13.87 2.18 1.70
N PHE A 61 13.72 2.19 0.38
CA PHE A 61 12.47 1.83 -0.28
C PHE A 61 12.26 0.32 -0.24
N LEU A 62 11.04 -0.09 0.11
CA LEU A 62 10.67 -1.51 0.21
C LEU A 62 9.74 -1.95 -0.91
N GLY A 63 8.90 -1.04 -1.41
CA GLY A 63 7.95 -1.39 -2.45
C GLY A 63 6.80 -0.41 -2.62
N VAL A 64 5.95 -0.73 -3.60
CA VAL A 64 4.78 0.07 -3.99
C VAL A 64 3.53 -0.79 -4.03
N GLY A 65 2.41 -0.20 -3.62
CA GLY A 65 1.07 -0.73 -3.80
C GLY A 65 0.39 -0.08 -5.00
N LEU A 66 -0.23 -0.88 -5.86
CA LEU A 66 -1.02 -0.47 -7.02
C LEU A 66 -2.46 -0.93 -6.83
N ARG A 67 -3.41 -0.08 -7.20
CA ARG A 67 -4.83 -0.38 -7.03
C ARG A 67 -5.40 -0.97 -8.31
N ALA A 68 -5.89 -2.20 -8.25
CA ALA A 68 -6.68 -2.78 -9.33
C ALA A 68 -8.09 -2.18 -9.33
N ALA A 69 -8.71 -2.08 -10.50
CA ALA A 69 -10.07 -1.56 -10.64
C ALA A 69 -11.12 -2.47 -9.99
N SER A 70 -10.85 -3.77 -9.93
CA SER A 70 -11.79 -4.76 -9.40
C SER A 70 -11.11 -5.99 -8.79
N MET A 71 -11.87 -6.73 -8.00
CA MET A 71 -11.50 -8.07 -7.55
C MET A 71 -11.30 -9.05 -8.71
N ALA A 72 -12.02 -8.85 -9.82
CA ALA A 72 -11.88 -9.66 -11.02
C ALA A 72 -10.52 -9.43 -11.70
N ASP A 73 -10.07 -8.18 -11.77
CA ASP A 73 -8.72 -7.85 -12.27
C ASP A 73 -7.64 -8.47 -11.38
N LEU A 74 -7.78 -8.34 -10.06
CA LEU A 74 -6.83 -8.97 -9.14
C LEU A 74 -6.76 -10.49 -9.33
N ALA A 75 -7.91 -11.15 -9.52
CA ALA A 75 -7.98 -12.58 -9.81
C ALA A 75 -7.37 -12.96 -11.17
N ALA A 76 -7.58 -12.14 -12.21
CA ALA A 76 -6.99 -12.35 -13.53
C ALA A 76 -5.45 -12.23 -13.49
N LEU A 77 -4.94 -11.24 -12.75
CA LEU A 77 -3.51 -11.11 -12.53
C LEU A 77 -2.94 -12.30 -11.75
N ALA A 78 -3.61 -12.72 -10.68
CA ALA A 78 -3.19 -13.87 -9.90
C ALA A 78 -3.12 -15.16 -10.72
N ALA A 79 -4.12 -15.39 -11.58
CA ALA A 79 -4.14 -16.54 -12.50
C ALA A 79 -2.99 -16.50 -13.53
N HIS A 80 -2.65 -15.30 -14.02
CA HIS A 80 -1.53 -15.12 -14.94
C HIS A 80 -0.17 -15.40 -14.28
N GLU A 81 0.01 -14.94 -13.04
CA GLU A 81 1.26 -15.12 -12.28
C GLU A 81 1.35 -16.48 -11.57
N GLY A 82 0.26 -17.27 -11.56
CA GLY A 82 0.20 -18.56 -10.85
C GLY A 82 0.23 -18.40 -9.33
N LEU A 83 -0.30 -17.28 -8.82
CA LEU A 83 -0.32 -16.91 -7.40
C LEU A 83 -1.75 -16.84 -6.87
N THR A 84 -1.91 -16.74 -5.56
CA THR A 84 -3.22 -16.61 -4.90
C THR A 84 -3.29 -15.27 -4.15
N PRO A 85 -4.32 -14.44 -4.34
CA PRO A 85 -4.51 -13.24 -3.54
C PRO A 85 -4.79 -13.60 -2.08
N GLU A 86 -4.24 -12.81 -1.17
CA GLU A 86 -4.39 -12.98 0.27
C GLU A 86 -5.18 -11.81 0.87
N PRO A 87 -5.86 -11.99 2.01
CA PRO A 87 -6.41 -10.86 2.77
C PRO A 87 -5.33 -9.83 3.10
N LEU A 88 -5.67 -8.55 2.97
CA LEU A 88 -4.80 -7.46 3.41
C LEU A 88 -5.09 -7.13 4.88
N ASP A 89 -4.23 -7.61 5.78
CA ASP A 89 -4.33 -7.35 7.22
C ASP A 89 -3.76 -5.97 7.62
N GLU A 90 -4.21 -4.93 6.91
CA GLU A 90 -3.83 -3.53 7.12
C GLU A 90 -5.08 -2.63 7.06
N PRO A 91 -5.00 -1.35 7.49
CA PRO A 91 -6.16 -0.45 7.48
C PRO A 91 -6.86 -0.44 6.12
N GLY A 92 -8.19 -0.51 6.14
CA GLY A 92 -9.03 -0.61 4.94
C GLY A 92 -9.26 -2.04 4.43
N GLY A 93 -8.49 -3.03 4.88
CA GLY A 93 -8.70 -4.44 4.51
C GLY A 93 -8.60 -4.69 3.00
N GLY A 94 -9.41 -5.61 2.49
CA GLY A 94 -9.43 -6.01 1.09
C GLY A 94 -8.52 -7.20 0.80
N MET A 95 -8.08 -7.32 -0.44
CA MET A 95 -7.19 -8.39 -0.90
C MET A 95 -5.94 -7.81 -1.55
N VAL A 96 -4.85 -8.55 -1.45
CA VAL A 96 -3.55 -8.18 -2.00
C VAL A 96 -2.90 -9.37 -2.71
N LEU A 97 -2.33 -9.10 -3.87
CA LEU A 97 -1.40 -9.99 -4.55
C LEU A 97 0.00 -9.40 -4.45
N ARG A 98 0.98 -10.22 -4.08
CA ARG A 98 2.36 -9.77 -3.84
C ARG A 98 3.28 -10.32 -4.91
N LEU A 99 3.96 -9.42 -5.59
CA LEU A 99 4.87 -9.67 -6.68
C LEU A 99 6.25 -9.09 -6.35
N THR A 100 7.23 -9.49 -7.14
CA THR A 100 8.58 -8.92 -7.12
C THR A 100 8.89 -8.41 -8.51
N ASP A 101 9.31 -7.15 -8.61
CA ASP A 101 9.73 -6.59 -9.90
C ASP A 101 11.11 -7.12 -10.32
N PRO A 102 11.56 -6.86 -11.56
CA PRO A 102 12.87 -7.33 -12.03
C PRO A 102 14.07 -6.79 -11.23
N ASP A 103 13.91 -5.67 -10.52
CA ASP A 103 14.94 -5.04 -9.69
C ASP A 103 14.93 -5.57 -8.24
N GLY A 104 13.98 -6.45 -7.90
CA GLY A 104 13.87 -7.08 -6.59
C GLY A 104 12.97 -6.34 -5.60
N TYR A 105 12.27 -5.28 -6.02
CA TYR A 105 11.34 -4.56 -5.16
C TYR A 105 10.00 -5.26 -5.04
N ARG A 106 9.37 -5.11 -3.87
CA ARG A 106 8.02 -5.61 -3.65
C ARG A 106 7.02 -4.76 -4.42
N VAL A 107 6.16 -5.42 -5.20
CA VAL A 107 4.98 -4.80 -5.82
C VAL A 107 3.76 -5.47 -5.22
N GLU A 108 2.87 -4.69 -4.64
CA GLU A 108 1.59 -5.16 -4.14
C GLU A 108 0.49 -4.68 -5.06
N VAL A 109 -0.40 -5.56 -5.49
CA VAL A 109 -1.62 -5.18 -6.21
C VAL A 109 -2.80 -5.42 -5.28
N VAL A 110 -3.54 -4.35 -4.97
CA VAL A 110 -4.63 -4.38 -3.99
C VAL A 110 -5.98 -4.14 -4.66
N ALA A 111 -7.03 -4.77 -4.13
CA ALA A 111 -8.41 -4.55 -4.55
C ALA A 111 -9.37 -4.69 -3.35
N GLY A 112 -10.52 -4.02 -3.43
CA GLY A 112 -11.58 -4.15 -2.43
C GLY A 112 -11.29 -3.48 -1.09
N GLN A 113 -10.35 -2.54 -1.02
CA GLN A 113 -10.10 -1.73 0.17
C GLN A 113 -11.31 -0.84 0.49
N HIS A 114 -11.68 -0.76 1.77
CA HIS A 114 -12.68 0.17 2.26
C HIS A 114 -12.08 1.57 2.38
N CYS A 115 -12.65 2.52 1.64
CA CYS A 115 -12.30 3.95 1.72
C CYS A 115 -13.36 4.69 2.56
N GLU A 116 -12.90 5.63 3.37
CA GLU A 116 -13.73 6.56 4.11
C GLU A 116 -14.21 7.71 3.19
N ALA A 117 -15.16 8.50 3.66
CA ALA A 117 -15.51 9.74 2.96
C ALA A 117 -14.32 10.72 3.05
N PRO A 118 -13.99 11.45 1.96
CA PRO A 118 -12.94 12.45 2.00
C PRO A 118 -13.24 13.52 3.05
N SER A 119 -12.19 13.93 3.77
CA SER A 119 -12.28 15.03 4.73
C SER A 119 -12.28 16.37 3.98
N PRO A 120 -13.06 17.37 4.44
CA PRO A 120 -13.02 18.73 3.89
C PRO A 120 -11.65 19.39 4.03
#